data_AF-A0A0C9UCH5-F1
#
_entry.id   AF-A0A0C9UCH5-F1
#
_cell.length_a   1.000
_cell.length_b   1.000
_cell.length_c   1.000
_cell.angle_alpha   90.00
_cell.angle_beta   90.00
_cell.angle_gamma   90.00
#
_symmetry.space_group_name_H-M   'P 1'
#
loop_
_entity.id
_entity.type
_entity.pdbx_description
1 polymer ?
#
loop_
_entity_poly.entity_id
_entity_poly.type
_entity_poly.pdbx_seq_one_letter_code
_entity_poly.pdbx_strand_id
1 'polypeptide(L)'
;MGASGTQTIDTGARLKALRELEKKHNVDAFVVPSEDQHSSEYLADCDARRSFISGFNGSAGCAVITQNEALMFTDGRYFLQAAQQMDRNWTLMKQGIPDVPTWQEYLSKNLKPKSRIGIDATLITAVDAKSLKDTLASKQSELVPLSVNLVDEIWGKDRPARPSNLVFPLEVTYAGVSFVDKIRTLRETLTEKKMSGMVVSMLDEVAWLFNLRGSDIAYNPVFFAYAIITHSEATLYVNGAQINDDVRKHLGDYVAVKDYEAIWDDLKQLAKSFEGKSDAQKVLLGTKTSLAIAHALGDNNVTLLRSPVAEAKALKNDTELEGFRQCHIRDGGALCRYFAWLEEQLNNGATLSESQAADKLEEFRSQLPLFKGLSFDTISSTGANAAIIHYSPDRVNSATIDKNQIYLCDSGAQFWDGTTDTTRTWHFGTPTVEEKRAFTRVLQGHIAIDTAVFPQGTSGYILDAFARRALWQDGLDYRHGTGHGVG
;
A
#
# COMPACT_ATOMS: atom_id res chain seq x y z
N MET A 1 -11.67 -3.91 -4.59
CA MET A 1 -11.88 -2.70 -3.75
C MET A 1 -11.53 -1.44 -4.53
N GLY A 2 -12.20 -1.22 -5.66
CA GLY A 2 -12.35 0.09 -6.25
C GLY A 2 -13.82 0.51 -6.16
N ALA A 3 -14.07 1.81 -6.23
CA ALA A 3 -15.27 2.51 -5.76
C ALA A 3 -16.60 1.78 -6.06
N SER A 4 -17.24 1.23 -5.02
CA SER A 4 -18.69 1.09 -5.02
C SER A 4 -19.29 2.43 -4.55
N GLY A 5 -19.68 3.26 -5.50
CA GLY A 5 -20.43 4.50 -5.25
C GLY A 5 -19.60 5.76 -4.96
N THR A 6 -19.97 6.82 -5.68
CA THR A 6 -19.65 8.23 -5.41
C THR A 6 -20.54 8.84 -4.32
N GLN A 7 -21.25 8.01 -3.54
CA GLN A 7 -22.25 8.51 -2.59
C GLN A 7 -21.58 9.01 -1.31
N THR A 8 -21.86 10.27 -0.99
CA THR A 8 -21.50 10.89 0.28
C THR A 8 -22.15 10.16 1.46
N ILE A 9 -21.37 9.78 2.46
CA ILE A 9 -21.86 9.11 3.68
C ILE A 9 -21.98 10.14 4.81
N ASP A 10 -23.12 10.21 5.50
CA ASP A 10 -23.24 11.03 6.73
C ASP A 10 -22.46 10.39 7.88
N THR A 11 -21.41 11.06 8.32
CA THR A 11 -20.46 10.65 9.35
C THR A 11 -20.69 11.34 10.69
N GLY A 12 -21.73 12.19 10.83
CA GLY A 12 -21.96 13.00 12.01
C GLY A 12 -22.08 12.20 13.32
N ALA A 13 -22.79 11.06 13.27
CA ALA A 13 -22.92 10.17 14.42
C ALA A 13 -21.59 9.49 14.79
N ARG A 14 -20.79 9.08 13.79
CA ARG A 14 -19.48 8.45 13.99
C ARG A 14 -18.49 9.44 14.62
N LEU A 15 -18.44 10.67 14.11
CA LEU A 15 -17.59 11.73 14.66
C LEU A 15 -17.98 12.12 16.09
N LYS A 16 -19.28 12.15 16.40
CA LYS A 16 -19.75 12.42 17.77
C LYS A 16 -19.26 11.35 18.74
N ALA A 17 -19.43 10.06 18.40
CA ALA A 17 -18.98 8.95 19.22
C ALA A 17 -17.45 8.96 19.41
N LEU A 18 -16.68 9.27 18.35
CA LEU A 18 -15.22 9.38 18.44
C LEU A 18 -14.78 10.48 19.41
N ARG A 19 -15.42 11.65 19.36
CA ARG A 19 -15.10 12.77 20.26
C ARG A 19 -15.42 12.47 21.73
N GLU A 20 -16.40 11.60 22.00
CA GLU A 20 -16.68 11.09 23.35
C GLU A 20 -15.55 10.16 23.83
N LEU A 21 -15.02 9.30 22.94
CA LEU A 21 -13.86 8.46 23.24
C LEU A 21 -12.58 9.27 23.41
N GLU A 22 -12.34 10.31 22.60
CA GLU A 22 -11.20 11.23 22.77
C GLU A 22 -11.14 11.80 24.20
N LYS A 23 -12.29 12.25 24.74
CA LYS A 23 -12.40 12.73 26.13
C LYS A 23 -12.10 11.63 27.15
N LYS A 24 -12.64 10.42 26.95
CA LYS A 24 -12.43 9.26 27.83
C LYS A 24 -10.95 8.85 27.88
N HIS A 25 -10.24 8.95 26.77
CA HIS A 25 -8.81 8.62 26.66
C HIS A 25 -7.87 9.80 26.92
N ASN A 26 -8.43 10.97 27.27
CA ASN A 26 -7.69 12.21 27.52
C ASN A 26 -6.78 12.57 26.34
N VAL A 27 -7.34 12.65 25.14
CA VAL A 27 -6.65 13.15 23.93
C VAL A 27 -7.45 14.29 23.31
N ASP A 28 -6.75 15.30 22.79
CA ASP A 28 -7.32 16.50 22.17
C ASP A 28 -7.55 16.34 20.66
N ALA A 29 -6.80 15.42 20.05
CA ALA A 29 -6.93 15.03 18.66
C ALA A 29 -6.65 13.53 18.50
N PHE A 30 -7.33 12.89 17.56
CA PHE A 30 -7.09 11.50 17.16
C PHE A 30 -6.70 11.41 15.68
N VAL A 31 -5.62 10.66 15.41
CA VAL A 31 -5.08 10.46 14.07
C VAL A 31 -5.46 9.08 13.56
N VAL A 32 -6.06 9.02 12.37
CA VAL A 32 -6.43 7.78 11.68
C VAL A 32 -5.72 7.75 10.32
N PRO A 33 -4.53 7.13 10.25
CA PRO A 33 -3.83 6.91 8.99
C PRO A 33 -4.57 5.89 8.11
N SER A 34 -4.11 5.68 6.88
CA SER A 34 -4.71 4.68 5.98
C SER A 34 -4.17 3.29 6.22
N GLU A 35 -2.90 3.20 6.59
CA GLU A 35 -2.13 1.97 6.71
C GLU A 35 -2.69 1.03 7.81
N ASP A 36 -2.43 -0.27 7.65
CA ASP A 36 -2.68 -1.29 8.69
C ASP A 36 -1.45 -1.48 9.60
N GLN A 37 -1.53 -2.45 10.52
CA GLN A 37 -0.41 -2.76 11.43
C GLN A 37 0.85 -3.37 10.76
N HIS A 38 0.81 -3.56 9.44
CA HIS A 38 1.90 -4.03 8.61
C HIS A 38 2.36 -2.98 7.60
N SER A 39 1.89 -1.72 7.72
CA SER A 39 2.15 -0.64 6.76
C SER A 39 1.75 -0.98 5.31
N SER A 40 0.68 -1.76 5.14
CA SER A 40 0.15 -2.09 3.81
C SER A 40 -0.44 -0.85 3.13
N GLU A 41 -0.17 -0.71 1.83
CA GLU A 41 -0.78 0.37 1.00
C GLU A 41 -2.24 0.06 0.66
N TYR A 42 -2.52 -1.19 0.28
CA TYR A 42 -3.87 -1.71 0.11
C TYR A 42 -4.28 -2.46 1.37
N LEU A 43 -5.54 -2.32 1.76
CA LEU A 43 -6.03 -2.82 3.04
C LEU A 43 -7.00 -3.98 2.84
N ALA A 44 -7.16 -4.80 3.88
CA ALA A 44 -8.38 -5.57 4.04
C ALA A 44 -9.51 -4.67 4.58
N ASP A 45 -10.76 -5.02 4.30
CA ASP A 45 -11.93 -4.22 4.71
C ASP A 45 -11.97 -3.94 6.22
N CYS A 46 -11.47 -4.88 7.04
CA CYS A 46 -11.40 -4.74 8.50
C CYS A 46 -10.44 -3.64 8.96
N ASP A 47 -9.49 -3.21 8.14
CA ASP A 47 -8.51 -2.17 8.46
C ASP A 47 -8.82 -0.84 7.77
N ALA A 48 -9.89 -0.75 6.98
CA ALA A 48 -10.35 0.45 6.29
C ALA A 48 -10.98 1.52 7.23
N ARG A 49 -10.36 1.75 8.39
CA ARG A 49 -10.84 2.62 9.47
C ARG A 49 -11.03 4.06 9.03
N ARG A 50 -10.09 4.60 8.25
CA ARG A 50 -10.20 5.94 7.68
C ARG A 50 -11.42 6.04 6.75
N SER A 51 -11.66 5.02 5.93
CA SER A 51 -12.85 4.95 5.07
C SER A 51 -14.13 4.89 5.91
N PHE A 52 -14.17 4.05 6.95
CA PHE A 52 -15.32 3.97 7.85
C PHE A 52 -15.61 5.31 8.55
N ILE A 53 -14.59 5.98 9.13
CA ILE A 53 -14.85 7.21 9.91
C ILE A 53 -15.23 8.40 9.01
N SER A 54 -14.75 8.45 7.77
CA SER A 54 -14.86 9.63 6.88
C SER A 54 -15.74 9.47 5.64
N GLY A 55 -16.04 8.24 5.23
CA GLY A 55 -16.65 7.92 3.94
C GLY A 55 -15.70 7.97 2.73
N PHE A 56 -14.48 8.51 2.89
CA PHE A 56 -13.50 8.58 1.81
C PHE A 56 -12.70 7.26 1.69
N ASN A 57 -12.78 6.61 0.52
CA ASN A 57 -12.23 5.26 0.29
C ASN A 57 -11.02 5.20 -0.66
N GLY A 58 -10.33 6.32 -0.94
CA GLY A 58 -9.08 6.30 -1.72
C GLY A 58 -7.96 5.50 -1.02
N SER A 59 -6.91 5.07 -1.73
CA SER A 59 -5.84 4.28 -1.09
C SER A 59 -5.02 5.09 -0.08
N ALA A 60 -4.85 6.39 -0.31
CA ALA A 60 -4.00 7.25 0.51
C ALA A 60 -4.78 8.38 1.20
N GLY A 61 -4.48 8.56 2.48
CA GLY A 61 -4.93 9.71 3.25
C GLY A 61 -4.69 9.56 4.75
N CYS A 62 -4.92 10.62 5.50
CA CYS A 62 -4.82 10.63 6.95
C CYS A 62 -5.93 11.52 7.50
N ALA A 63 -6.80 10.95 8.35
CA ALA A 63 -7.81 11.72 9.04
C ALA A 63 -7.24 12.25 10.36
N VAL A 64 -7.44 13.53 10.62
CA VAL A 64 -7.16 14.15 11.92
C VAL A 64 -8.47 14.68 12.47
N ILE A 65 -8.95 14.09 13.56
CA ILE A 65 -10.16 14.52 14.24
C ILE A 65 -9.74 15.27 15.50
N THR A 66 -10.41 16.38 15.76
CA THR A 66 -10.31 17.10 17.03
C THR A 66 -11.70 17.21 17.63
N GLN A 67 -11.77 17.78 18.83
CA GLN A 67 -13.04 18.08 19.49
C GLN A 67 -14.00 18.95 18.66
N ASN A 68 -13.48 19.75 17.71
CA ASN A 68 -14.29 20.69 16.93
C ASN A 68 -14.17 20.51 15.41
N GLU A 69 -13.12 19.86 14.92
CA GLU A 69 -12.82 19.76 13.49
C GLU A 69 -12.62 18.29 13.08
N ALA A 70 -12.79 18.01 11.78
CA ALA A 70 -12.39 16.75 11.17
C ALA A 70 -11.72 17.08 9.83
N LEU A 71 -10.45 16.73 9.69
CA LEU A 71 -9.63 17.08 8.53
C LEU A 71 -9.20 15.80 7.82
N MET A 72 -9.29 15.79 6.49
CA MET A 72 -8.82 14.69 5.66
C MET A 72 -7.64 15.16 4.81
N PHE A 73 -6.46 14.66 5.10
CA PHE A 73 -5.26 14.89 4.30
C PHE A 73 -5.16 13.80 3.23
N THR A 74 -5.00 14.19 1.98
CA THR A 74 -4.72 13.25 0.88
C THR A 74 -3.94 13.96 -0.20
N ASP A 75 -3.41 13.20 -1.16
CA ASP A 75 -2.61 13.71 -2.27
C ASP A 75 -3.43 13.97 -3.54
N GLY A 76 -2.76 14.51 -4.57
CA GLY A 76 -3.38 14.97 -5.80
C GLY A 76 -4.17 13.92 -6.57
N ARG A 77 -3.93 12.63 -6.34
CA ARG A 77 -4.67 11.52 -6.94
C ARG A 77 -6.15 11.52 -6.52
N TYR A 78 -6.44 12.07 -5.34
CA TYR A 78 -7.70 11.86 -4.64
C TYR A 78 -8.52 13.13 -4.37
N PHE A 79 -8.10 14.31 -4.84
CA PHE A 79 -8.81 15.57 -4.51
C PHE A 79 -10.27 15.59 -4.98
N LEU A 80 -10.54 15.09 -6.18
CA LEU A 80 -11.90 15.05 -6.73
C LEU A 80 -12.74 13.98 -6.02
N GLN A 81 -12.18 12.79 -5.84
CA GLN A 81 -12.86 11.69 -5.14
C GLN A 81 -13.21 12.04 -3.69
N ALA A 82 -12.25 12.59 -2.94
CA ALA A 82 -12.47 12.98 -1.55
C ALA A 82 -13.56 14.06 -1.42
N ALA A 83 -13.58 15.05 -2.33
CA ALA A 83 -14.59 16.09 -2.34
C ALA A 83 -16.01 15.57 -2.66
N GLN A 84 -16.13 14.45 -3.38
CA GLN A 84 -17.42 13.82 -3.69
C GLN A 84 -17.89 12.88 -2.57
N GLN A 85 -16.97 12.16 -1.93
CA GLN A 85 -17.31 11.13 -0.94
C GLN A 85 -17.48 11.64 0.49
N MET A 86 -16.79 12.71 0.86
CA MET A 86 -16.87 13.26 2.21
C MET A 86 -18.09 14.15 2.39
N ASP A 87 -18.73 14.07 3.56
CA ASP A 87 -19.81 14.97 3.93
C ASP A 87 -19.28 16.36 4.36
N ARG A 88 -20.22 17.25 4.71
CA ARG A 88 -19.93 18.61 5.16
C ARG A 88 -19.18 18.71 6.51
N ASN A 89 -19.03 17.62 7.25
CA ASN A 89 -18.31 17.61 8.53
C ASN A 89 -16.79 17.62 8.34
N TRP A 90 -16.31 17.31 7.14
CA TRP A 90 -14.89 17.17 6.81
C TRP A 90 -14.34 18.36 6.04
N THR A 91 -13.11 18.74 6.38
CA THR A 91 -12.29 19.69 5.61
C THR A 91 -11.24 18.92 4.82
N LEU A 92 -11.27 19.02 3.50
CA LEU A 92 -10.26 18.42 2.62
C LEU A 92 -8.96 19.24 2.64
N MET A 93 -7.88 18.60 3.10
CA MET A 93 -6.52 19.13 3.13
C MET A 93 -5.72 18.58 1.94
N LYS A 94 -5.59 19.40 0.90
CA LYS A 94 -5.00 19.01 -0.40
C LYS A 94 -3.46 19.04 -0.36
N GLN A 95 -2.83 17.94 0.04
CA GLN A 95 -1.37 17.88 0.23
C GLN A 95 -0.60 18.16 -1.07
N GLY A 96 0.54 18.85 -0.95
CA GLY A 96 1.38 19.23 -2.09
C GLY A 96 0.93 20.51 -2.82
N ILE A 97 -0.21 21.11 -2.44
CA ILE A 97 -0.54 22.48 -2.82
C ILE A 97 0.24 23.45 -1.91
N PRO A 98 0.80 24.56 -2.44
CA PRO A 98 1.41 25.60 -1.62
C PRO A 98 0.52 26.01 -0.44
N ASP A 99 1.14 26.26 0.71
CA ASP A 99 0.50 26.69 1.96
C ASP A 99 -0.45 25.68 2.63
N VAL A 100 -0.63 24.47 2.06
CA VAL A 100 -1.35 23.39 2.74
C VAL A 100 -0.35 22.56 3.55
N PRO A 101 -0.48 22.50 4.89
CA PRO A 101 0.44 21.72 5.71
C PRO A 101 0.24 20.22 5.49
N THR A 102 1.30 19.44 5.71
CA THR A 102 1.13 18.00 5.97
C THR A 102 0.36 17.78 7.27
N TRP A 103 -0.18 16.57 7.49
CA TRP A 103 -0.88 16.29 8.75
C TRP A 103 0.06 16.43 9.96
N GLN A 104 1.33 16.03 9.83
CA GLN A 104 2.36 16.21 10.88
C GLN A 104 2.61 17.70 11.17
N GLU A 105 2.71 18.51 10.12
CA GLU A 105 2.85 19.96 10.27
C GLU A 105 1.61 20.59 10.89
N TYR A 106 0.41 20.14 10.53
CA TYR A 106 -0.83 20.62 11.15
C TYR A 106 -0.83 20.32 12.65
N LEU A 107 -0.47 19.09 13.04
CA LEU A 107 -0.39 18.71 14.46
C LEU A 107 0.60 19.59 15.23
N SER A 108 1.78 19.86 14.65
CA SER A 108 2.83 20.64 15.32
C SER A 108 2.62 22.16 15.23
N LYS A 109 2.00 22.70 14.17
CA LYS A 109 1.88 24.15 13.92
C LYS A 109 0.49 24.71 14.19
N ASN A 110 -0.58 23.92 14.06
CA ASN A 110 -1.96 24.43 14.13
C ASN A 110 -2.68 24.04 15.43
N LEU A 111 -2.33 22.91 16.07
CA LEU A 111 -2.91 22.57 17.36
C LEU A 111 -2.43 23.51 18.49
N LYS A 112 -3.23 23.58 19.56
CA LYS A 112 -2.91 24.37 20.76
C LYS A 112 -1.66 23.79 21.43
N PRO A 113 -0.82 24.61 22.10
CA PRO A 113 0.24 24.10 22.95
C PRO A 113 -0.28 23.11 24.00
N LYS A 114 0.55 22.15 24.40
CA LYS A 114 0.20 21.07 25.35
C LYS A 114 -0.94 20.15 24.90
N SER A 115 -1.16 20.04 23.59
CA SER A 115 -2.16 19.09 23.07
C SER A 115 -1.68 17.65 23.21
N ARG A 116 -2.61 16.75 23.52
CA ARG A 116 -2.40 15.31 23.61
C ARG A 116 -2.96 14.64 22.37
N ILE A 117 -2.09 14.08 21.53
CA ILE A 117 -2.46 13.57 20.21
C ILE A 117 -2.49 12.06 20.26
N GLY A 118 -3.69 11.48 20.25
CA GLY A 118 -3.89 10.04 20.24
C GLY A 118 -3.65 9.42 18.87
N ILE A 119 -2.98 8.28 18.85
CA ILE A 119 -2.86 7.42 17.66
C ILE A 119 -2.74 5.97 18.10
N ASP A 120 -3.31 5.04 17.34
CA ASP A 120 -3.05 3.61 17.52
C ASP A 120 -1.56 3.32 17.24
N ALA A 121 -0.85 2.79 18.23
CA ALA A 121 0.59 2.54 18.13
C ALA A 121 0.94 1.50 17.06
N THR A 122 -0.02 0.67 16.63
CA THR A 122 0.19 -0.30 15.55
C THR A 122 0.18 0.36 14.18
N LEU A 123 -0.40 1.56 14.02
CA LEU A 123 -0.64 2.22 12.73
C LEU A 123 0.31 3.38 12.43
N ILE A 124 1.32 3.62 13.28
CA ILE A 124 2.39 4.58 13.02
C ILE A 124 3.74 3.89 13.11
N THR A 125 4.62 4.17 12.15
CA THR A 125 5.98 3.60 12.17
C THR A 125 6.78 4.17 13.34
N ALA A 126 7.72 3.39 13.87
CA ALA A 126 8.60 3.86 14.94
C ALA A 126 9.45 5.08 14.51
N VAL A 127 9.81 5.14 13.22
CA VAL A 127 10.56 6.27 12.63
C VAL A 127 9.70 7.53 12.60
N ASP A 128 8.48 7.45 12.08
CA ASP A 128 7.57 8.60 11.96
C ASP A 128 7.12 9.09 13.34
N ALA A 129 6.84 8.17 14.26
CA ALA A 129 6.50 8.51 15.64
C ALA A 129 7.63 9.28 16.35
N LYS A 130 8.89 8.88 16.13
CA LYS A 130 10.05 9.61 16.67
C LYS A 130 10.14 11.02 16.08
N SER A 131 10.08 11.14 14.76
CA SER A 131 10.11 12.45 14.09
C SER A 131 8.97 13.36 14.56
N LEU A 132 7.76 12.82 14.68
CA LEU A 132 6.61 13.57 15.15
C LEU A 132 6.78 14.02 16.60
N LYS A 133 7.23 13.14 17.52
CA LYS A 133 7.53 13.51 18.90
C LYS A 133 8.51 14.69 18.99
N ASP A 134 9.58 14.67 18.19
CA ASP A 134 10.57 15.75 18.15
C ASP A 134 9.94 17.09 17.71
N THR A 135 9.07 17.07 16.70
CA THR A 135 8.38 18.30 16.23
C THR A 135 7.36 18.83 17.25
N LEU A 136 6.65 17.94 17.96
CA LEU A 136 5.63 18.30 18.96
C LEU A 136 6.22 18.89 20.23
N ALA A 137 7.47 18.54 20.58
CA ALA A 137 8.17 19.03 21.77
C ALA A 137 8.25 20.56 21.83
N SER A 138 8.39 21.23 20.67
CA SER A 138 8.42 22.69 20.54
C SER A 138 7.16 23.38 21.11
N LYS A 139 6.03 22.68 21.11
CA LYS A 139 4.74 23.13 21.64
C LYS A 139 4.37 22.50 22.97
N GLN A 140 5.29 21.76 23.61
CA GLN A 140 5.00 20.94 24.79
C GLN A 140 3.84 19.96 24.57
N SER A 141 3.54 19.65 23.31
CA SER A 141 2.49 18.68 22.94
C SER A 141 3.09 17.30 22.90
N GLU A 142 2.27 16.27 23.06
CA GLU A 142 2.73 14.89 23.14
C GLU A 142 1.94 13.97 22.22
N LEU A 143 2.66 13.00 21.64
CA LEU A 143 2.06 11.87 20.96
C LEU A 143 1.72 10.81 22.02
N VAL A 144 0.44 10.47 22.13
CA VAL A 144 -0.11 9.48 23.05
C VAL A 144 -0.37 8.18 22.28
N PRO A 145 0.56 7.20 22.34
CA PRO A 145 0.33 5.89 21.74
C PRO A 145 -0.78 5.16 22.49
N LEU A 146 -1.84 4.77 21.77
CA LEU A 146 -2.94 3.98 22.30
C LEU A 146 -2.78 2.52 21.88
N SER A 147 -3.08 1.60 22.78
CA SER A 147 -3.09 0.15 22.52
C SER A 147 -4.42 -0.35 21.97
N VAL A 148 -5.42 0.53 21.87
CA VAL A 148 -6.76 0.24 21.32
C VAL A 148 -7.06 1.29 20.27
N ASN A 149 -7.62 0.88 19.15
CA ASN A 149 -8.09 1.79 18.12
C ASN A 149 -9.47 2.34 18.46
N LEU A 150 -9.60 3.66 18.59
CA LEU A 150 -10.88 4.29 18.94
C LEU A 150 -11.93 4.14 17.82
N VAL A 151 -11.51 3.97 16.56
CA VAL A 151 -12.46 3.70 15.46
C VAL A 151 -13.06 2.31 15.60
N ASP A 152 -12.30 1.32 16.05
CA ASP A 152 -12.78 -0.04 16.24
C ASP A 152 -13.85 -0.11 17.34
N GLU A 153 -13.75 0.71 18.40
CA GLU A 153 -14.78 0.79 19.45
C GLU A 153 -16.13 1.32 18.91
N ILE A 154 -16.10 2.22 17.92
CA ILE A 154 -17.30 2.80 17.29
C ILE A 154 -17.86 1.86 16.23
N TRP A 155 -16.99 1.24 15.44
CA TRP A 155 -17.36 0.29 14.40
C TRP A 155 -17.97 -0.97 15.01
N GLY A 156 -17.45 -1.40 16.15
CA GLY A 156 -18.00 -2.48 16.96
C GLY A 156 -18.17 -3.77 16.16
N LYS A 157 -19.35 -4.39 16.29
CA LYS A 157 -19.67 -5.68 15.67
C LYS A 157 -19.82 -5.62 14.14
N ASP A 158 -19.99 -4.43 13.56
CA ASP A 158 -20.16 -4.24 12.12
C ASP A 158 -18.80 -4.15 11.40
N ARG A 159 -17.69 -4.17 12.16
CA ARG A 159 -16.34 -4.27 11.61
C ARG A 159 -16.18 -5.64 10.94
N PRO A 160 -15.81 -5.70 9.64
CA PRO A 160 -15.57 -6.95 8.95
C PRO A 160 -14.54 -7.81 9.68
N ALA A 161 -14.72 -9.13 9.62
CA ALA A 161 -13.71 -10.05 10.12
C ALA A 161 -12.42 -9.91 9.30
N ARG A 162 -11.27 -10.08 9.96
CA ARG A 162 -10.00 -10.17 9.26
C ARG A 162 -10.01 -11.39 8.34
N PRO A 163 -9.67 -11.25 7.05
CA PRO A 163 -9.53 -12.38 6.15
C PRO A 163 -8.53 -13.40 6.70
N SER A 164 -8.81 -14.68 6.45
CA SER A 164 -7.94 -15.77 6.83
C SER A 164 -7.91 -16.84 5.74
N ASN A 165 -7.53 -16.42 4.54
CA ASN A 165 -7.48 -17.28 3.36
C ASN A 165 -6.28 -18.23 3.44
N LEU A 166 -6.38 -19.38 2.77
CA LEU A 166 -5.30 -20.37 2.78
C LEU A 166 -4.01 -19.80 2.19
N VAL A 167 -2.91 -20.07 2.89
CA VAL A 167 -1.54 -19.78 2.46
C VAL A 167 -1.02 -20.95 1.65
N PHE A 168 -0.17 -20.68 0.66
CA PHE A 168 0.41 -21.70 -0.20
C PHE A 168 1.89 -21.41 -0.50
N PRO A 169 2.71 -22.45 -0.71
CA PRO A 169 4.12 -22.28 -1.06
C PRO A 169 4.29 -21.81 -2.51
N LEU A 170 5.30 -20.97 -2.72
CA LEU A 170 5.84 -20.63 -4.03
C LEU A 170 7.08 -21.48 -4.30
N GLU A 171 7.02 -22.29 -5.34
CA GLU A 171 8.11 -23.19 -5.70
C GLU A 171 9.38 -22.42 -6.11
N VAL A 172 10.55 -23.05 -5.89
CA VAL A 172 11.86 -22.48 -6.26
C VAL A 172 11.98 -22.26 -7.76
N THR A 173 11.23 -23.00 -8.59
CA THR A 173 11.20 -22.74 -10.04
C THR A 173 10.70 -21.34 -10.41
N TYR A 174 9.95 -20.68 -9.52
CA TYR A 174 9.52 -19.28 -9.68
C TYR A 174 10.37 -18.33 -8.83
N ALA A 175 10.72 -18.72 -7.61
CA ALA A 175 11.45 -17.87 -6.68
C ALA A 175 12.97 -17.78 -6.94
N GLY A 176 13.55 -18.73 -7.66
CA GLY A 176 14.99 -18.85 -7.93
C GLY A 176 15.86 -19.28 -6.74
N VAL A 177 15.43 -18.96 -5.51
CA VAL A 177 16.17 -19.25 -4.27
C VAL A 177 15.24 -19.83 -3.21
N SER A 178 15.70 -20.83 -2.46
CA SER A 178 14.94 -21.43 -1.36
C SER A 178 14.77 -20.46 -0.18
N PHE A 179 13.69 -20.62 0.60
CA PHE A 179 13.49 -19.79 1.79
C PHE A 179 14.59 -20.01 2.86
N VAL A 180 15.13 -21.23 2.94
CA VAL A 180 16.24 -21.58 3.84
C VAL A 180 17.49 -20.78 3.48
N ASP A 181 17.81 -20.67 2.19
CA ASP A 181 18.95 -19.86 1.72
C ASP A 181 18.70 -18.37 1.97
N LYS A 182 17.47 -17.87 1.77
CA LYS A 182 17.11 -16.47 2.09
C LYS A 182 17.30 -16.16 3.58
N ILE A 183 16.86 -17.05 4.47
CA ILE A 183 17.06 -16.90 5.92
C ILE A 183 18.55 -16.98 6.29
N ARG A 184 19.34 -17.84 5.63
CA ARG A 184 20.80 -17.89 5.82
C ARG A 184 21.44 -16.54 5.47
N THR A 185 21.15 -15.97 4.29
CA THR A 185 21.69 -14.67 3.87
C THR A 185 21.24 -13.53 4.79
N LEU A 186 19.99 -13.59 5.30
CA LEU A 186 19.54 -12.64 6.31
C LEU A 186 20.38 -12.74 7.59
N ARG A 187 20.67 -13.96 8.09
CA ARG A 187 21.51 -14.18 9.29
C ARG A 187 22.95 -13.70 9.10
N GLU A 188 23.52 -13.90 7.91
CA GLU A 188 24.82 -13.34 7.54
C GLU A 188 24.81 -11.80 7.66
N THR A 189 23.78 -11.16 7.09
CA THR A 189 23.59 -9.71 7.17
C THR A 189 23.41 -9.22 8.62
N LEU A 190 22.68 -9.97 9.46
CA LEU A 190 22.51 -9.65 10.87
C LEU A 190 23.84 -9.74 11.64
N THR A 191 24.69 -10.72 11.30
CA THR A 191 26.03 -10.87 11.88
C THR A 191 26.91 -9.68 11.53
N GLU A 192 26.95 -9.29 10.25
CA GLU A 192 27.71 -8.13 9.77
C GLU A 192 27.26 -6.82 10.43
N LYS A 193 25.95 -6.63 10.57
CA LYS A 193 25.36 -5.46 11.23
C LYS A 193 25.40 -5.54 12.75
N LYS A 194 25.92 -6.63 13.34
CA LYS A 194 26.01 -6.88 14.79
C LYS A 194 24.65 -6.84 15.49
N MET A 195 23.64 -7.44 14.88
CA MET A 195 22.26 -7.52 15.40
C MET A 195 21.97 -8.92 15.93
N SER A 196 21.17 -9.02 17.00
CA SER A 196 20.79 -10.30 17.61
C SER A 196 19.69 -11.03 16.84
N GLY A 197 18.91 -10.29 16.06
CA GLY A 197 17.80 -10.80 15.27
C GLY A 197 17.10 -9.68 14.52
N MET A 198 16.02 -10.02 13.82
CA MET A 198 15.14 -9.09 13.12
C MET A 198 13.68 -9.46 13.33
N VAL A 199 12.82 -8.46 13.49
CA VAL A 199 11.37 -8.62 13.33
C VAL A 199 10.98 -8.19 11.91
N VAL A 200 10.36 -9.09 11.17
CA VAL A 200 9.82 -8.85 9.83
C VAL A 200 8.31 -8.61 9.98
N SER A 201 7.86 -7.41 9.62
CA SER A 201 6.49 -6.94 9.83
C SER A 201 5.75 -6.60 8.56
N MET A 202 6.44 -6.27 7.47
CA MET A 202 5.81 -6.04 6.17
C MET A 202 5.38 -7.38 5.55
N LEU A 203 4.13 -7.46 5.07
CA LEU A 203 3.56 -8.73 4.60
C LEU A 203 4.25 -9.29 3.36
N ASP A 204 4.68 -8.41 2.45
CA ASP A 204 5.43 -8.78 1.25
C ASP A 204 6.85 -9.28 1.57
N GLU A 205 7.48 -8.73 2.61
CA GLU A 205 8.75 -9.25 3.13
C GLU A 205 8.59 -10.65 3.74
N VAL A 206 7.53 -10.88 4.53
CA VAL A 206 7.23 -12.22 5.08
C VAL A 206 6.96 -13.21 3.94
N ALA A 207 6.09 -12.86 2.99
CA ALA A 207 5.78 -13.70 1.84
C ALA A 207 7.03 -14.04 1.01
N TRP A 208 7.90 -13.07 0.74
CA TRP A 208 9.14 -13.29 -0.01
C TRP A 208 10.16 -14.12 0.77
N LEU A 209 10.35 -13.85 2.06
CA LEU A 209 11.36 -14.52 2.88
C LEU A 209 11.08 -16.01 3.03
N PHE A 210 9.81 -16.38 3.21
CA PHE A 210 9.38 -17.77 3.40
C PHE A 210 8.99 -18.49 2.10
N ASN A 211 9.07 -17.83 0.94
CA ASN A 211 8.49 -18.34 -0.31
C ASN A 211 7.04 -18.81 -0.12
N LEU A 212 6.23 -17.98 0.53
CA LEU A 212 4.80 -18.22 0.74
C LEU A 212 4.00 -17.12 0.05
N ARG A 213 2.77 -17.41 -0.33
CA ARG A 213 1.81 -16.43 -0.87
C ARG A 213 0.45 -16.66 -0.24
N GLY A 214 -0.38 -15.62 -0.26
CA GLY A 214 -1.71 -15.62 0.31
C GLY A 214 -2.68 -14.80 -0.53
N SER A 215 -3.84 -14.49 0.04
CA SER A 215 -4.86 -13.67 -0.60
C SER A 215 -5.68 -12.88 0.43
N ASP A 216 -5.09 -12.53 1.57
CA ASP A 216 -5.81 -11.83 2.64
C ASP A 216 -6.09 -10.36 2.28
N ILE A 217 -5.29 -9.78 1.37
CA ILE A 217 -5.48 -8.44 0.83
C ILE A 217 -5.80 -8.56 -0.66
N ALA A 218 -6.88 -7.91 -1.11
CA ALA A 218 -7.27 -7.94 -2.50
C ALA A 218 -6.10 -7.51 -3.42
N TYR A 219 -5.91 -8.25 -4.51
CA TYR A 219 -4.88 -8.04 -5.54
C TYR A 219 -3.41 -8.21 -5.11
N ASN A 220 -3.16 -8.28 -3.81
CA ASN A 220 -1.83 -8.38 -3.23
C ASN A 220 -1.66 -9.81 -2.67
N PRO A 221 -0.79 -10.66 -3.25
CA PRO A 221 -0.71 -12.08 -2.90
C PRO A 221 0.03 -12.35 -1.57
N VAL A 222 -0.42 -11.68 -0.51
CA VAL A 222 0.14 -11.68 0.83
C VAL A 222 -0.87 -12.22 1.85
N PHE A 223 -0.41 -12.48 3.06
CA PHE A 223 -1.22 -13.00 4.17
C PHE A 223 -0.80 -12.33 5.47
N PHE A 224 -1.72 -12.15 6.41
CA PHE A 224 -1.43 -11.50 7.69
C PHE A 224 -0.47 -12.34 8.51
N ALA A 225 0.76 -11.85 8.66
CA ALA A 225 1.79 -12.54 9.40
C ALA A 225 2.89 -11.61 9.89
N TYR A 226 3.59 -12.05 10.92
CA TYR A 226 4.87 -11.51 11.35
C TYR A 226 5.92 -12.61 11.36
N ALA A 227 7.20 -12.24 11.40
CA ALA A 227 8.26 -13.20 11.69
C ALA A 227 9.33 -12.63 12.60
N ILE A 228 9.93 -13.50 13.42
CA ILE A 228 11.14 -13.20 14.19
C ILE A 228 12.24 -14.15 13.72
N ILE A 229 13.34 -13.58 13.23
CA ILE A 229 14.53 -14.32 12.78
C ILE A 229 15.68 -14.01 13.72
N THR A 230 16.21 -15.02 14.39
CA THR A 230 17.45 -14.94 15.18
C THR A 230 18.56 -15.69 14.46
N HIS A 231 19.76 -15.72 15.04
CA HIS A 231 20.89 -16.49 14.51
C HIS A 231 20.63 -18.00 14.44
N SER A 232 19.78 -18.54 15.30
CA SER A 232 19.49 -19.98 15.38
C SER A 232 18.06 -20.34 15.03
N GLU A 233 17.10 -19.45 15.25
CA GLU A 233 15.67 -19.76 15.15
C GLU A 233 14.99 -18.88 14.10
N ALA A 234 13.90 -19.41 13.55
CA ALA A 234 12.98 -18.69 12.68
C ALA A 234 11.56 -19.00 13.17
N THR A 235 10.79 -17.97 13.49
CA THR A 235 9.39 -18.11 13.94
C THR A 235 8.48 -17.31 13.03
N LEU A 236 7.43 -17.95 12.52
CA LEU A 236 6.36 -17.34 11.73
C LEU A 236 5.09 -17.26 12.59
N TYR A 237 4.53 -16.07 12.72
CA TYR A 237 3.28 -15.80 13.43
C TYR A 237 2.17 -15.59 12.42
N VAL A 238 1.22 -16.50 12.36
CA VAL A 238 0.15 -16.53 11.35
C VAL A 238 -1.06 -17.24 11.92
N ASN A 239 -2.26 -16.95 11.42
CA ASN A 239 -3.45 -17.68 11.83
C ASN A 239 -3.31 -19.16 11.43
N GLY A 240 -3.37 -20.07 12.40
CA GLY A 240 -3.20 -21.50 12.16
C GLY A 240 -4.20 -22.11 11.17
N ALA A 241 -5.40 -21.52 11.03
CA ALA A 241 -6.40 -21.94 10.06
C ALA A 241 -5.97 -21.70 8.59
N GLN A 242 -4.99 -20.83 8.36
CA GLN A 242 -4.45 -20.54 7.03
C GLN A 242 -3.38 -21.55 6.59
N ILE A 243 -2.91 -22.41 7.49
CA ILE A 243 -1.76 -23.30 7.27
C ILE A 243 -2.25 -24.75 7.07
N ASN A 244 -2.13 -25.24 5.84
CA ASN A 244 -2.43 -26.63 5.48
C ASN A 244 -1.16 -27.52 5.52
N ASP A 245 -1.31 -28.80 5.18
CA ASP A 245 -0.22 -29.77 5.18
C ASP A 245 0.91 -29.43 4.20
N ASP A 246 0.59 -28.82 3.04
CA ASP A 246 1.61 -28.41 2.07
C ASP A 246 2.53 -27.32 2.63
N VAL A 247 1.96 -26.33 3.32
CA VAL A 247 2.74 -25.29 3.98
C VAL A 247 3.55 -25.87 5.15
N ARG A 248 2.98 -26.78 5.95
CA ARG A 248 3.73 -27.46 7.02
C ARG A 248 4.91 -28.24 6.49
N LYS A 249 4.72 -28.97 5.39
CA LYS A 249 5.79 -29.71 4.72
C LYS A 249 6.85 -28.78 4.14
N HIS A 250 6.44 -27.66 3.52
CA HIS A 250 7.36 -26.67 2.96
C HIS A 250 8.25 -26.06 4.06
N LEU A 251 7.66 -25.66 5.18
CA LEU A 251 8.40 -25.05 6.30
C LEU A 251 9.24 -26.08 7.08
N GLY A 252 8.73 -27.31 7.23
CA GLY A 252 9.34 -28.37 8.01
C GLY A 252 9.64 -27.97 9.45
N ASP A 253 10.62 -28.63 10.06
CA ASP A 253 11.08 -28.30 11.42
C ASP A 253 11.98 -27.03 11.44
N TYR A 254 12.23 -26.41 10.29
CA TYR A 254 13.10 -25.23 10.18
C TYR A 254 12.45 -23.96 10.73
N VAL A 255 11.11 -23.88 10.68
CA VAL A 255 10.35 -22.69 11.07
C VAL A 255 9.31 -23.07 12.11
N ALA A 256 9.40 -22.48 13.30
CA ALA A 256 8.34 -22.58 14.30
C ALA A 256 7.13 -21.76 13.84
N VAL A 257 5.94 -22.36 13.80
CA VAL A 257 4.69 -21.67 13.48
C VAL A 257 3.90 -21.42 14.76
N LYS A 258 3.55 -20.16 15.02
CA LYS A 258 2.75 -19.74 16.19
C LYS A 258 1.54 -18.93 15.74
N ASP A 259 0.55 -18.82 16.62
CA ASP A 259 -0.62 -17.97 16.38
C ASP A 259 -0.21 -16.51 16.16
N TYR A 260 -0.96 -15.81 15.30
CA TYR A 260 -0.67 -14.43 14.90
C TYR A 260 -0.46 -13.47 16.09
N GLU A 261 -1.30 -13.56 17.12
CA GLU A 261 -1.22 -12.69 18.31
C GLU A 261 -0.12 -13.08 19.30
N ALA A 262 0.47 -14.29 19.18
CA ALA A 262 1.51 -14.75 20.10
C ALA A 262 2.80 -13.93 19.97
N ILE A 263 2.96 -13.16 18.88
CA ILE A 263 4.10 -12.27 18.70
C ILE A 263 4.26 -11.30 19.86
N TRP A 264 3.17 -10.75 20.41
CA TRP A 264 3.27 -9.72 21.43
C TRP A 264 3.90 -10.22 22.72
N ASP A 265 3.64 -11.47 23.09
CA ASP A 265 4.23 -12.07 24.28
C ASP A 265 5.67 -12.54 24.02
N ASP A 266 5.97 -13.02 22.82
CA ASP A 266 7.33 -13.38 22.42
C ASP A 266 8.25 -12.16 22.31
N LEU A 267 7.74 -11.00 21.83
CA LEU A 267 8.48 -9.74 21.83
C LEU A 267 8.82 -9.29 23.25
N LYS A 268 7.88 -9.39 24.20
CA LYS A 268 8.14 -9.07 25.62
C LYS A 268 9.14 -10.04 26.24
N GLN A 269 9.09 -11.32 25.90
CA GLN A 269 10.06 -12.31 26.37
C GLN A 269 11.46 -12.03 25.80
N LEU A 270 11.54 -11.68 24.52
CA LEU A 270 12.77 -11.27 23.87
C LEU A 270 13.34 -9.99 24.52
N ALA A 271 12.49 -9.00 24.83
CA ALA A 271 12.87 -7.79 25.56
C ALA A 271 13.54 -8.12 26.90
N LYS A 272 12.94 -9.01 27.69
CA LYS A 272 13.49 -9.47 28.98
C LYS A 272 14.87 -10.12 28.86
N SER A 273 15.14 -10.79 27.74
CA SER A 273 16.45 -11.42 27.50
C SER A 273 17.62 -10.42 27.40
N PHE A 274 17.31 -9.13 27.17
CA PHE A 274 18.26 -8.02 27.13
C PHE A 274 18.44 -7.31 28.48
N GLU A 275 17.57 -7.53 29.46
CA GLU A 275 17.64 -6.84 30.76
C GLU A 275 18.97 -7.10 31.47
N GLY A 276 19.61 -6.03 31.95
CA GLY A 276 20.89 -6.10 32.65
C GLY A 276 22.12 -6.33 31.76
N LYS A 277 21.97 -6.36 30.43
CA LYS A 277 23.08 -6.54 29.47
C LYS A 277 23.36 -5.26 28.69
N SER A 278 24.27 -4.42 29.17
CA SER A 278 24.63 -3.15 28.52
C SER A 278 25.24 -3.30 27.12
N ASP A 279 25.88 -4.44 26.84
CA ASP A 279 26.57 -4.72 25.57
C ASP A 279 25.78 -5.65 24.65
N ALA A 280 24.50 -5.93 24.94
CA ALA A 280 23.72 -6.84 24.11
C ALA A 280 23.47 -6.25 22.71
N GLN A 281 23.63 -7.08 21.69
CA GLN A 281 23.26 -6.73 20.33
C GLN A 281 21.75 -6.48 20.23
N LYS A 282 21.39 -5.35 19.64
CA LYS A 282 20.00 -4.92 19.46
C LYS A 282 19.27 -5.75 18.40
N VAL A 283 17.95 -5.70 18.43
CA VAL A 283 17.07 -6.28 17.40
C VAL A 283 16.91 -5.27 16.26
N LEU A 284 17.07 -5.73 15.02
CA LEU A 284 16.84 -4.91 13.83
C LEU A 284 15.33 -4.80 13.57
N LEU A 285 14.84 -3.58 13.41
CA LEU A 285 13.51 -3.28 12.92
C LEU A 285 13.62 -2.51 11.59
N GLY A 286 12.79 -2.89 10.61
CA GLY A 286 12.64 -2.13 9.38
C GLY A 286 12.09 -0.72 9.66
N THR A 287 12.42 0.26 8.80
CA THR A 287 11.90 1.64 8.93
C THR A 287 10.38 1.75 8.84
N LYS A 288 9.70 0.73 8.31
CA LYS A 288 8.24 0.61 8.23
C LYS A 288 7.61 -0.14 9.41
N THR A 289 8.40 -0.64 10.36
CA THR A 289 7.87 -1.33 11.53
C THR A 289 7.10 -0.38 12.44
N SER A 290 5.95 -0.84 12.93
CA SER A 290 5.08 -0.07 13.82
C SER A 290 5.73 0.27 15.17
N LEU A 291 5.29 1.37 15.75
CA LEU A 291 5.71 1.84 17.07
C LEU A 291 5.39 0.81 18.16
N ALA A 292 4.26 0.09 18.04
CA ALA A 292 3.86 -0.96 18.97
C ALA A 292 4.93 -2.07 19.10
N ILE A 293 5.53 -2.51 17.99
CA ILE A 293 6.60 -3.52 18.02
C ILE A 293 7.86 -2.97 18.70
N ALA A 294 8.24 -1.73 18.39
CA ALA A 294 9.39 -1.08 19.04
C ALA A 294 9.19 -0.97 20.56
N HIS A 295 8.01 -0.52 21.01
CA HIS A 295 7.67 -0.45 22.43
C HIS A 295 7.66 -1.83 23.10
N ALA A 296 7.14 -2.87 22.43
CA ALA A 296 7.09 -4.23 22.97
C ALA A 296 8.49 -4.82 23.20
N LEU A 297 9.46 -4.45 22.37
CA LEU A 297 10.88 -4.82 22.54
C LEU A 297 11.64 -3.91 23.51
N GLY A 298 11.12 -2.71 23.75
CA GLY A 298 11.78 -1.62 24.47
C GLY A 298 12.65 -0.78 23.54
N ASP A 299 12.42 0.54 23.51
CA ASP A 299 13.04 1.49 22.57
C ASP A 299 14.58 1.46 22.56
N ASN A 300 15.20 1.12 23.69
CA ASN A 300 16.65 1.02 23.80
C ASN A 300 17.23 -0.26 23.20
N ASN A 301 16.42 -1.30 23.02
CA ASN A 301 16.82 -2.63 22.55
C ASN A 301 16.73 -2.81 21.04
N VAL A 302 16.29 -1.78 20.31
CA VAL A 302 16.06 -1.85 18.86
C VAL A 302 16.97 -0.92 18.07
N THR A 303 17.28 -1.31 16.84
CA THR A 303 17.94 -0.47 15.83
C THR A 303 17.04 -0.38 14.61
N LEU A 304 16.66 0.84 14.22
CA LEU A 304 15.85 1.10 13.03
C LEU A 304 16.76 1.28 11.82
N LEU A 305 16.65 0.37 10.84
CA LEU A 305 17.39 0.40 9.58
C LEU A 305 16.45 0.09 8.42
N ARG A 306 16.87 0.39 7.19
CA ARG A 306 16.18 -0.15 6.01
C ARG A 306 16.23 -1.69 6.10
N SER A 307 15.10 -2.33 5.81
CA SER A 307 15.00 -3.79 5.91
C SER A 307 15.97 -4.46 4.93
N PRO A 308 16.87 -5.35 5.39
CA PRO A 308 17.68 -6.17 4.50
C PRO A 308 16.85 -7.07 3.57
N VAL A 309 15.66 -7.48 4.03
CA VAL A 309 14.72 -8.28 3.20
C VAL A 309 14.15 -7.42 2.08
N ALA A 310 13.76 -6.17 2.38
CA ALA A 310 13.30 -5.22 1.37
C ALA A 310 14.39 -4.87 0.34
N GLU A 311 15.64 -4.72 0.79
CA GLU A 311 16.78 -4.47 -0.10
C GLU A 311 17.07 -5.68 -1.00
N ALA A 312 17.10 -6.89 -0.44
CA ALA A 312 17.37 -8.11 -1.19
C ALA A 312 16.31 -8.35 -2.28
N LYS A 313 15.02 -8.28 -1.94
CA LYS A 313 13.93 -8.54 -2.89
C LYS A 313 13.73 -7.44 -3.94
N ALA A 314 14.31 -6.25 -3.73
CA ALA A 314 14.29 -5.20 -4.73
C ALA A 314 15.16 -5.56 -5.95
N LEU A 315 16.19 -6.40 -5.75
CA LEU A 315 17.08 -6.90 -6.78
C LEU A 315 16.63 -8.31 -7.19
N LYS A 316 15.93 -8.40 -8.32
CA LYS A 316 15.42 -9.69 -8.82
C LYS A 316 16.58 -10.58 -9.28
N ASN A 317 16.53 -11.85 -8.92
CA ASN A 317 17.45 -12.86 -9.46
C ASN A 317 17.06 -13.24 -10.90
N ASP A 318 17.92 -14.00 -11.58
CA ASP A 318 17.72 -14.37 -12.99
C ASP A 318 16.40 -15.14 -13.23
N THR A 319 15.98 -15.99 -12.29
CA THR A 319 14.71 -16.71 -12.37
C THR A 319 13.52 -15.75 -12.25
N GLU A 320 13.54 -14.86 -11.26
CA GLU A 320 12.50 -13.84 -11.07
C GLU A 320 12.42 -12.91 -12.29
N LEU A 321 13.58 -12.44 -12.81
CA LEU A 321 13.64 -11.60 -14.01
C LEU A 321 13.05 -12.29 -15.24
N GLU A 322 13.35 -13.58 -15.43
CA GLU A 322 12.79 -14.32 -16.55
C GLU A 322 11.28 -14.53 -16.40
N GLY A 323 10.81 -14.81 -15.20
CA GLY A 323 9.38 -14.84 -14.89
C GLY A 323 8.68 -13.51 -15.23
N PHE A 324 9.29 -12.39 -14.86
CA PHE A 324 8.81 -11.05 -15.24
C PHE A 324 8.72 -10.87 -16.77
N ARG A 325 9.72 -11.31 -17.53
CA ARG A 325 9.68 -11.23 -19.00
C ARG A 325 8.53 -12.06 -19.56
N GLN A 326 8.41 -13.30 -19.12
CA GLN A 326 7.36 -14.21 -19.60
C GLN A 326 5.96 -13.71 -19.24
N CYS A 327 5.78 -13.13 -18.04
CA CYS A 327 4.49 -12.58 -17.64
C CYS A 327 4.09 -11.35 -18.45
N HIS A 328 5.03 -10.45 -18.72
CA HIS A 328 4.77 -9.27 -19.56
C HIS A 328 4.49 -9.65 -21.02
N ILE A 329 5.15 -10.68 -21.57
CA ILE A 329 4.86 -11.16 -22.93
C ILE A 329 3.43 -11.70 -23.03
N ARG A 330 3.03 -12.55 -22.09
CA ARG A 330 1.68 -13.12 -22.04
C ARG A 330 0.62 -12.04 -21.85
N ASP A 331 0.82 -11.15 -20.88
CA ASP A 331 -0.13 -10.07 -20.58
C ASP A 331 -0.23 -9.06 -21.73
N GLY A 332 0.89 -8.76 -22.40
CA GLY A 332 0.90 -7.98 -23.63
C GLY A 332 0.03 -8.59 -24.73
N GLY A 333 0.04 -9.92 -24.87
CA GLY A 333 -0.87 -10.64 -25.76
C GLY A 333 -2.36 -10.45 -25.42
N ALA A 334 -2.72 -10.50 -24.13
CA ALA A 334 -4.09 -10.23 -23.68
C ALA A 334 -4.50 -8.78 -23.93
N LEU A 335 -3.62 -7.80 -23.69
CA LEU A 335 -3.88 -6.39 -23.98
C LEU A 335 -4.10 -6.14 -25.48
N CYS A 336 -3.29 -6.75 -26.36
CA CYS A 336 -3.50 -6.67 -27.81
C CYS A 336 -4.88 -7.22 -28.22
N ARG A 337 -5.26 -8.39 -27.69
CA ARG A 337 -6.58 -8.99 -27.93
C ARG A 337 -7.71 -8.11 -27.42
N TYR A 338 -7.54 -7.53 -26.22
CA TYR A 338 -8.50 -6.65 -25.60
C TYR A 338 -8.75 -5.38 -26.41
N PHE A 339 -7.70 -4.64 -26.77
CA PHE A 339 -7.88 -3.39 -27.51
C PHE A 339 -8.42 -3.62 -28.93
N ALA A 340 -8.01 -4.69 -29.60
CA ALA A 340 -8.59 -5.07 -30.89
C ALA A 340 -10.09 -5.39 -30.77
N TRP A 341 -10.48 -6.16 -29.75
CA TRP A 341 -11.88 -6.45 -29.47
C TRP A 341 -12.67 -5.17 -29.16
N LEU A 342 -12.16 -4.29 -28.30
CA LEU A 342 -12.85 -3.06 -27.89
C LEU A 342 -13.07 -2.14 -29.09
N GLU A 343 -12.05 -1.93 -29.92
CA GLU A 343 -12.16 -1.16 -31.16
C GLU A 343 -13.22 -1.73 -32.10
N GLU A 344 -13.23 -3.05 -32.32
CA GLU A 344 -14.23 -3.72 -33.16
C GLU A 344 -15.65 -3.53 -32.61
N GLN A 345 -15.87 -3.74 -31.30
CA GLN A 345 -17.18 -3.57 -30.68
C GLN A 345 -17.72 -2.14 -30.81
N LEU A 346 -16.89 -1.14 -30.52
CA LEU A 346 -17.28 0.27 -30.62
C LEU A 346 -17.56 0.69 -32.07
N ASN A 347 -16.81 0.15 -33.04
CA ASN A 347 -17.05 0.39 -34.45
C ASN A 347 -18.33 -0.26 -34.96
N ASN A 348 -18.71 -1.41 -34.41
CA ASN A 348 -19.97 -2.10 -34.71
C ASN A 348 -21.18 -1.55 -33.94
N GLY A 349 -21.01 -0.48 -33.17
CA GLY A 349 -22.10 0.21 -32.47
C GLY A 349 -22.53 -0.43 -31.14
N ALA A 350 -21.68 -1.30 -30.57
CA ALA A 350 -21.93 -1.84 -29.23
C ALA A 350 -21.95 -0.72 -28.18
N THR A 351 -22.83 -0.84 -27.19
CA THR A 351 -22.89 0.04 -26.02
C THR A 351 -22.26 -0.70 -24.85
N LEU A 352 -21.08 -0.24 -24.42
CA LEU A 352 -20.31 -0.86 -23.34
C LEU A 352 -20.06 0.17 -22.24
N SER A 353 -20.26 -0.21 -20.98
CA SER A 353 -19.79 0.58 -19.84
C SER A 353 -18.30 0.38 -19.58
N GLU A 354 -17.68 1.30 -18.85
CA GLU A 354 -16.30 1.17 -18.35
C GLU A 354 -16.12 -0.13 -17.55
N SER A 355 -17.08 -0.48 -16.68
CA SER A 355 -17.03 -1.73 -15.90
C SER A 355 -17.05 -2.98 -16.80
N GLN A 356 -17.91 -3.00 -17.83
CA GLN A 356 -18.00 -4.12 -18.77
C GLN A 356 -16.71 -4.29 -19.58
N ALA A 357 -16.05 -3.20 -19.94
CA ALA A 357 -14.78 -3.25 -20.65
C ALA A 357 -13.64 -3.76 -19.74
N ALA A 358 -13.59 -3.31 -18.47
CA ALA A 358 -12.69 -3.84 -17.47
C ALA A 358 -12.88 -5.35 -17.23
N ASP A 359 -14.13 -5.80 -17.07
CA ASP A 359 -14.48 -7.22 -16.91
C ASP A 359 -14.00 -8.05 -18.10
N LYS A 360 -14.09 -7.50 -19.31
CA LYS A 360 -13.64 -8.20 -20.52
C LYS A 360 -12.13 -8.37 -20.57
N LEU A 361 -11.36 -7.38 -20.13
CA LEU A 361 -9.91 -7.49 -20.04
C LEU A 361 -9.50 -8.57 -19.01
N GLU A 362 -10.16 -8.61 -17.85
CA GLU A 362 -9.97 -9.67 -16.87
C GLU A 362 -10.30 -11.05 -17.45
N GLU A 363 -11.40 -11.18 -18.21
CA GLU A 363 -11.76 -12.42 -18.90
C GLU A 363 -10.62 -12.90 -19.82
N PHE A 364 -10.02 -12.01 -20.62
CA PHE A 364 -8.90 -12.38 -21.49
C PHE A 364 -7.65 -12.79 -20.71
N ARG A 365 -7.34 -12.11 -19.60
CA ARG A 365 -6.23 -12.47 -18.72
C ARG A 365 -6.44 -13.80 -18.02
N SER A 366 -7.68 -14.10 -17.60
CA SER A 366 -8.03 -15.35 -16.90
C SER A 366 -7.80 -16.61 -17.74
N GLN A 367 -7.74 -16.46 -19.06
CA GLN A 367 -7.46 -17.55 -20.01
C GLN A 367 -5.95 -17.81 -20.17
N LEU A 368 -5.08 -16.93 -19.66
CA LEU A 368 -3.64 -17.07 -19.77
C LEU A 368 -3.09 -18.09 -18.77
N PRO A 369 -2.05 -18.85 -19.13
CA PRO A 369 -1.39 -19.74 -18.19
C PRO A 369 -0.80 -18.94 -17.03
N LEU A 370 -0.77 -19.57 -15.85
CA LEU A 370 -0.24 -19.04 -14.60
C LEU A 370 -0.99 -17.85 -13.99
N PHE A 371 -2.12 -17.40 -14.57
CA PHE A 371 -2.90 -16.28 -14.04
C PHE A 371 -3.40 -16.54 -12.61
N LYS A 372 -3.32 -15.51 -11.76
CA LYS A 372 -3.67 -15.55 -10.33
C LYS A 372 -4.54 -14.39 -9.87
N GLY A 373 -5.18 -13.68 -10.79
CA GLY A 373 -6.03 -12.53 -10.49
C GLY A 373 -5.38 -11.23 -10.94
N LEU A 374 -6.09 -10.12 -10.74
CA LEU A 374 -5.58 -8.79 -11.04
C LEU A 374 -4.56 -8.33 -9.98
N SER A 375 -3.61 -7.47 -10.37
CA SER A 375 -2.64 -6.85 -9.45
C SER A 375 -3.17 -5.56 -8.80
N PHE A 376 -4.24 -4.99 -9.36
CA PHE A 376 -5.06 -3.92 -8.80
C PHE A 376 -6.41 -3.86 -9.54
N ASP A 377 -7.36 -3.08 -9.02
CA ASP A 377 -8.64 -2.91 -9.71
C ASP A 377 -8.44 -2.13 -11.01
N THR A 378 -8.97 -2.65 -12.13
CA THR A 378 -8.72 -2.04 -13.44
C THR A 378 -9.34 -0.65 -13.52
N ILE A 379 -8.52 0.34 -13.85
CA ILE A 379 -8.94 1.69 -14.19
C ILE A 379 -9.38 1.67 -15.65
N SER A 380 -10.68 1.61 -15.91
CA SER A 380 -11.26 1.78 -17.24
C SER A 380 -12.03 3.10 -17.22
N SER A 381 -11.60 4.07 -18.02
CA SER A 381 -12.10 5.44 -17.91
C SER A 381 -12.31 6.07 -19.28
N THR A 382 -13.48 6.68 -19.50
CA THR A 382 -13.81 7.43 -20.72
C THR A 382 -13.99 8.93 -20.42
N GLY A 383 -13.52 9.79 -21.33
CA GLY A 383 -13.70 11.23 -21.25
C GLY A 383 -13.20 11.84 -19.94
N ALA A 384 -14.08 12.56 -19.24
CA ALA A 384 -13.73 13.24 -18.00
C ALA A 384 -13.29 12.30 -16.86
N ASN A 385 -13.73 11.03 -16.88
CA ASN A 385 -13.30 10.05 -15.88
C ASN A 385 -11.79 9.75 -15.99
N ALA A 386 -11.21 9.87 -17.19
CA ALA A 386 -9.78 9.68 -17.40
C ALA A 386 -8.91 10.77 -16.74
N ALA A 387 -9.51 11.88 -16.27
CA ALA A 387 -8.81 12.91 -15.49
C ALA A 387 -8.76 12.59 -13.97
N ILE A 388 -9.50 11.58 -13.51
CA ILE A 388 -9.46 11.10 -12.12
C ILE A 388 -8.38 10.01 -12.04
N ILE A 389 -7.22 10.34 -11.46
CA ILE A 389 -5.99 9.52 -11.57
C ILE A 389 -6.21 8.07 -11.12
N HIS A 390 -6.83 7.85 -9.96
CA HIS A 390 -7.17 6.50 -9.46
C HIS A 390 -8.68 6.25 -9.53
N TYR A 391 -9.28 6.51 -10.70
CA TYR A 391 -10.67 6.15 -10.96
C TYR A 391 -10.86 4.64 -10.89
N SER A 392 -11.97 4.19 -10.31
CA SER A 392 -12.43 2.81 -10.47
C SER A 392 -13.89 2.85 -10.91
N PRO A 393 -14.23 2.15 -12.01
CA PRO A 393 -15.59 2.17 -12.54
C PRO A 393 -16.55 1.46 -11.59
N ASP A 394 -17.64 2.13 -11.24
CA ASP A 394 -18.74 1.50 -10.51
C ASP A 394 -19.29 0.32 -11.34
N ARG A 395 -19.37 -0.86 -10.70
CA ARG A 395 -19.79 -2.10 -11.38
C ARG A 395 -21.19 -1.99 -11.99
N VAL A 396 -22.07 -1.16 -11.41
CA VAL A 396 -23.48 -1.06 -11.80
C VAL A 396 -23.75 0.19 -12.64
N ASN A 397 -23.18 1.34 -12.28
CA ASN A 397 -23.55 2.65 -12.83
C ASN A 397 -22.38 3.42 -13.47
N SER A 398 -21.33 2.74 -13.94
CA SER A 398 -20.22 3.40 -14.65
C SER A 398 -20.64 3.98 -16.01
N ALA A 399 -19.82 4.90 -16.54
CA ALA A 399 -20.16 5.60 -17.77
C ALA A 399 -20.11 4.66 -18.99
N THR A 400 -20.90 4.98 -20.00
CA THR A 400 -20.81 4.34 -21.33
C THR A 400 -19.60 4.89 -22.08
N ILE A 401 -18.78 4.00 -22.64
CA ILE A 401 -17.59 4.34 -23.41
C ILE A 401 -18.02 5.06 -24.70
N ASP A 402 -17.58 6.32 -24.87
CA ASP A 402 -17.74 7.07 -26.10
C ASP A 402 -16.46 7.00 -26.93
N LYS A 403 -16.57 6.43 -28.15
CA LYS A 403 -15.44 6.31 -29.07
C LYS A 403 -14.86 7.66 -29.51
N ASN A 404 -15.63 8.75 -29.40
CA ASN A 404 -15.20 10.11 -29.73
C ASN A 404 -14.56 10.84 -28.54
N GLN A 405 -14.28 10.14 -27.45
CA GLN A 405 -13.57 10.65 -26.29
C GLN A 405 -12.31 9.83 -26.05
N ILE A 406 -11.39 10.39 -25.25
CA ILE A 406 -10.27 9.64 -24.69
C ILE A 406 -10.79 8.43 -23.91
N TYR A 407 -10.13 7.29 -24.13
CA TYR A 407 -10.29 6.09 -23.32
C TYR A 407 -8.94 5.74 -22.68
N LEU A 408 -8.87 5.70 -21.36
CA LEU A 408 -7.71 5.29 -20.60
C LEU A 408 -7.97 3.94 -19.95
N CYS A 409 -7.00 3.04 -20.06
CA CYS A 409 -7.02 1.74 -19.42
C CYS A 409 -5.73 1.54 -18.66
N ASP A 410 -5.79 1.54 -17.33
CA ASP A 410 -4.69 1.15 -16.44
C ASP A 410 -5.02 -0.15 -15.75
N SER A 411 -4.15 -1.14 -15.88
CA SER A 411 -4.50 -2.50 -15.44
C SER A 411 -3.28 -3.40 -15.33
N GLY A 412 -3.40 -4.43 -14.50
CA GLY A 412 -2.34 -5.42 -14.35
C GLY A 412 -2.85 -6.75 -13.78
N ALA A 413 -1.97 -7.74 -13.77
CA ALA A 413 -2.27 -9.08 -13.31
C ALA A 413 -1.16 -9.68 -12.45
N GLN A 414 -1.56 -10.57 -11.55
CA GLN A 414 -0.70 -11.49 -10.83
C GLN A 414 -0.58 -12.79 -11.62
N PHE A 415 0.65 -13.27 -11.77
CA PHE A 415 0.96 -14.60 -12.28
C PHE A 415 1.88 -15.33 -11.29
N TRP A 416 1.96 -16.66 -11.38
CA TRP A 416 2.90 -17.43 -10.55
C TRP A 416 4.36 -16.97 -10.66
N ASP A 417 4.73 -16.46 -11.83
CA ASP A 417 6.08 -16.07 -12.25
C ASP A 417 6.29 -14.55 -12.28
N GLY A 418 5.31 -13.72 -11.95
CA GLY A 418 5.51 -12.27 -11.85
C GLY A 418 4.24 -11.42 -11.83
N THR A 419 4.43 -10.12 -11.64
CA THR A 419 3.36 -9.11 -11.55
C THR A 419 3.44 -8.17 -12.75
N THR A 420 2.31 -7.82 -13.37
CA THR A 420 2.25 -6.79 -14.43
C THR A 420 1.49 -5.55 -13.97
N ASP A 421 1.83 -4.43 -14.60
CA ASP A 421 1.18 -3.13 -14.46
C ASP A 421 1.40 -2.35 -15.75
N THR A 422 0.33 -1.95 -16.43
CA THR A 422 0.41 -1.29 -17.73
C THR A 422 -0.79 -0.41 -18.02
N THR A 423 -0.50 0.85 -18.34
CA THR A 423 -1.47 1.83 -18.83
C THR A 423 -1.38 2.04 -20.34
N ARG A 424 -2.52 2.19 -21.01
CA ARG A 424 -2.63 2.73 -22.38
C ARG A 424 -3.78 3.72 -22.48
N THR A 425 -3.56 4.76 -23.28
CA THR A 425 -4.57 5.77 -23.60
C THR A 425 -4.84 5.76 -25.09
N TRP A 426 -6.11 5.64 -25.45
CA TRP A 426 -6.60 5.53 -26.81
C TRP A 426 -7.61 6.64 -27.11
N HIS A 427 -7.83 6.86 -28.40
CA HIS A 427 -8.98 7.59 -28.92
C HIS A 427 -9.48 6.82 -30.15
N PHE A 428 -10.72 6.34 -30.12
CA PHE A 428 -11.26 5.45 -31.17
C PHE A 428 -11.96 6.22 -32.31
N GLY A 429 -12.07 7.54 -32.19
CA GLY A 429 -12.51 8.48 -33.24
C GLY A 429 -11.38 9.44 -33.65
N THR A 430 -11.71 10.72 -33.85
CA THR A 430 -10.70 11.76 -34.15
C THR A 430 -10.39 12.64 -32.92
N PRO A 431 -9.19 12.56 -32.33
CA PRO A 431 -8.85 13.39 -31.18
C PRO A 431 -8.60 14.85 -31.57
N THR A 432 -8.88 15.74 -30.62
CA THR A 432 -8.63 17.18 -30.71
C THR A 432 -7.14 17.52 -30.75
N VAL A 433 -6.82 18.77 -31.09
CA VAL A 433 -5.43 19.28 -31.08
C VAL A 433 -4.84 19.23 -29.67
N GLU A 434 -5.64 19.56 -28.65
CA GLU A 434 -5.17 19.60 -27.26
C GLU A 434 -4.89 18.19 -26.72
N GLU A 435 -5.78 17.22 -26.97
CA GLU A 435 -5.56 15.82 -26.59
C GLU A 435 -4.28 15.25 -27.23
N LYS A 436 -4.05 15.52 -28.52
CA LYS A 436 -2.83 15.11 -29.22
C LYS A 436 -1.59 15.76 -28.60
N ARG A 437 -1.66 17.05 -28.26
CA ARG A 437 -0.55 17.79 -27.66
C ARG A 437 -0.20 17.21 -26.29
N ALA A 438 -1.18 17.07 -25.40
CA ALA A 438 -0.99 16.51 -24.07
C ALA A 438 -0.42 15.08 -24.13
N PHE A 439 -1.03 14.21 -24.95
CA PHE A 439 -0.55 12.84 -25.16
C PHE A 439 0.91 12.81 -25.66
N THR A 440 1.25 13.67 -26.62
CA THR A 440 2.61 13.75 -27.16
C THR A 440 3.62 14.22 -26.12
N ARG A 441 3.26 15.18 -25.24
CA ARG A 441 4.14 15.61 -24.14
C ARG A 441 4.39 14.50 -23.13
N VAL A 442 3.36 13.74 -22.77
CA VAL A 442 3.50 12.55 -21.91
C VAL A 442 4.40 11.51 -22.57
N LEU A 443 4.18 11.22 -23.87
CA LEU A 443 5.00 10.26 -24.62
C LEU A 443 6.47 10.70 -24.72
N GLN A 444 6.74 12.00 -24.91
CA GLN A 444 8.11 12.54 -24.88
C GLN A 444 8.78 12.29 -23.53
N GLY A 445 8.06 12.49 -22.43
CA GLY A 445 8.53 12.18 -21.09
C GLY A 445 8.81 10.69 -20.88
N HIS A 446 7.90 9.83 -21.33
CA HIS A 446 8.06 8.37 -21.27
C HIS A 446 9.32 7.89 -22.01
N ILE A 447 9.50 8.33 -23.27
CA ILE A 447 10.68 7.99 -24.08
C ILE A 447 11.96 8.54 -23.44
N ALA A 448 11.91 9.73 -22.83
CA ALA A 448 13.07 10.32 -22.17
C ALA A 448 13.57 9.48 -20.98
N ILE A 449 12.68 8.77 -20.28
CA ILE A 449 13.05 7.82 -19.23
C ILE A 449 13.54 6.50 -19.86
N ASP A 450 12.76 5.93 -20.78
CA ASP A 450 13.04 4.64 -21.41
C ASP A 450 14.41 4.58 -22.12
N THR A 451 14.85 5.72 -22.65
CA THR A 451 16.14 5.84 -23.36
C THR A 451 17.27 6.44 -22.51
N ALA A 452 17.03 6.70 -21.22
CA ALA A 452 18.02 7.31 -20.34
C ALA A 452 19.21 6.38 -20.06
N VAL A 453 20.42 6.91 -20.15
CA VAL A 453 21.65 6.25 -19.70
C VAL A 453 22.19 7.03 -18.50
N PHE A 454 22.40 6.35 -17.37
CA PHE A 454 22.82 6.97 -16.11
C PHE A 454 23.82 6.09 -15.33
N PRO A 455 24.67 6.66 -14.47
CA PRO A 455 25.61 5.90 -13.65
C PRO A 455 24.92 4.96 -12.67
N GLN A 456 25.50 3.77 -12.45
CA GLN A 456 25.09 2.86 -11.39
C GLN A 456 25.06 3.57 -10.03
N GLY A 457 24.00 3.34 -9.25
CA GLY A 457 23.80 3.97 -7.95
C GLY A 457 23.08 5.33 -8.00
N THR A 458 22.73 5.83 -9.19
CA THR A 458 21.86 7.01 -9.34
C THR A 458 20.47 6.69 -8.77
N SER A 459 19.97 7.51 -7.84
CA SER A 459 18.62 7.36 -7.29
C SER A 459 17.56 7.63 -8.35
N GLY A 460 16.52 6.80 -8.42
CA GLY A 460 15.43 6.96 -9.38
C GLY A 460 14.72 8.31 -9.31
N TYR A 461 14.70 8.97 -8.14
CA TYR A 461 14.17 10.33 -7.98
C TYR A 461 14.84 11.35 -8.92
N ILE A 462 16.13 11.19 -9.22
CA ILE A 462 16.86 12.11 -10.11
C ILE A 462 16.31 12.04 -11.54
N LEU A 463 15.73 10.91 -11.93
CA LEU A 463 15.19 10.70 -13.27
C LEU A 463 13.78 11.30 -13.44
N ASP A 464 13.04 11.58 -12.36
CA ASP A 464 11.64 12.03 -12.39
C ASP A 464 11.43 13.30 -13.24
N ALA A 465 12.38 14.25 -13.18
CA ALA A 465 12.32 15.48 -13.97
C ALA A 465 12.39 15.23 -15.50
N PHE A 466 12.97 14.11 -15.96
CA PHE A 466 13.06 13.80 -17.39
C PHE A 466 11.66 13.52 -17.97
N ALA A 467 10.80 12.86 -17.21
CA ALA A 467 9.42 12.60 -17.59
C ALA A 467 8.55 13.87 -17.61
N ARG A 468 8.88 14.87 -16.77
CA ARG A 468 8.09 16.11 -16.63
C ARG A 468 8.49 17.23 -17.57
N ARG A 469 9.76 17.27 -17.99
CA ARG A 469 10.34 18.39 -18.73
C ARG A 469 9.50 18.86 -19.93
N ALA A 470 8.95 17.93 -20.70
CA ALA A 470 8.14 18.25 -21.88
C ALA A 470 6.80 18.91 -21.52
N LEU A 471 6.17 18.51 -20.41
CA LEU A 471 4.94 19.10 -19.90
C LEU A 471 5.20 20.49 -19.31
N TRP A 472 6.28 20.65 -18.53
CA TRP A 472 6.64 21.94 -17.92
C TRP A 472 6.88 23.04 -18.95
N GLN A 473 7.36 22.70 -20.16
CA GLN A 473 7.49 23.67 -21.27
C GLN A 473 6.16 24.29 -21.70
N ASP A 474 5.05 23.57 -21.50
CA ASP A 474 3.69 24.03 -21.78
C ASP A 474 2.99 24.55 -20.50
N GLY A 475 3.70 24.65 -19.37
CA GLY A 475 3.11 25.03 -18.08
C GLY A 475 2.23 23.96 -17.45
N LEU A 476 2.37 22.70 -17.87
CA LEU A 476 1.58 21.55 -17.41
C LEU A 476 2.40 20.65 -16.48
N ASP A 477 1.73 19.82 -15.67
CA ASP A 477 2.35 18.79 -14.82
C ASP A 477 1.33 17.67 -14.50
N TYR A 478 1.79 16.56 -13.92
CA TYR A 478 0.94 15.48 -13.39
C TYR A 478 1.19 15.24 -11.88
N ARG A 479 0.12 15.01 -11.11
CA ARG A 479 0.15 15.01 -9.64
C ARG A 479 0.38 13.63 -9.00
N HIS A 480 1.32 12.88 -9.55
CA HIS A 480 1.81 11.60 -9.01
C HIS A 480 3.30 11.45 -9.37
N GLY A 481 3.98 10.43 -8.82
CA GLY A 481 5.37 10.11 -9.17
C GLY A 481 5.50 9.56 -10.59
N THR A 482 6.71 9.62 -11.18
CA THR A 482 6.99 9.05 -12.52
C THR A 482 6.84 7.52 -12.56
N GLY A 483 7.17 6.82 -11.48
CA GLY A 483 7.08 5.36 -11.43
C GLY A 483 7.40 4.80 -10.04
N HIS A 484 7.30 3.48 -9.92
CA HIS A 484 7.54 2.72 -8.67
C HIS A 484 8.21 1.38 -8.97
N GLY A 485 8.73 0.73 -7.93
CA GLY A 485 9.17 -0.67 -8.05
C GLY A 485 7.97 -1.61 -8.16
N VAL A 486 8.16 -2.75 -8.82
CA VAL A 486 7.16 -3.82 -8.94
C VAL A 486 7.69 -5.08 -8.24
N GLY A 487 6.82 -5.71 -7.44
CA GLY A 487 7.13 -6.85 -6.57
C GLY A 487 7.17 -8.19 -7.29
#